data_AF-A0A645JCH2-F1
#
_entry.id   AF-A0A645JCH2-F1
#
_cell.length_a   1.000
_cell.length_b   1.000
_cell.length_c   1.000
_cell.angle_alpha   90.00
_cell.angle_beta   90.00
_cell.angle_gamma   90.00
#
_symmetry.space_group_name_H-M   'P 1'
#
loop_
_entity.id
_entity.type
_entity.pdbx_description
1 polymer ?
#
loop_
_entity_poly.entity_id
_entity_poly.type
_entity_poly.pdbx_seq_one_letter_code
_entity_poly.pdbx_strand_id
1 'polypeptide(L)'
;MAFYFNLFRDNVHLVDSASASEIFEQMYRVTKDDLCIAISFPRYSKQTINALRFVRDRGATIVSITDSDSSPIAALANHLLVARSNMVSFVDSLVAPLSLINALIAAAAKSRSEDVYNNLHAIETIWNEYQVYQSPQDDEEDGTDD
;
A
#
# COMPACT_ATOMS: atom_id res chain seq x y z
N MET A 1 -0.12 -3.25 0.80
CA MET A 1 1.18 -2.60 1.09
C MET A 1 1.25 -2.05 2.50
N ALA A 2 0.39 -1.10 2.91
CA ALA A 2 0.43 -0.50 4.25
C ALA A 2 0.43 -1.54 5.39
N PHE A 3 -0.44 -2.55 5.30
CA PHE A 3 -0.46 -3.69 6.22
C PHE A 3 0.92 -4.31 6.46
N TYR A 4 1.64 -4.68 5.39
CA TYR A 4 2.97 -5.30 5.52
C TYR A 4 4.02 -4.34 6.08
N PHE A 5 3.96 -3.05 5.76
CA PHE A 5 4.87 -2.08 6.39
C PHE A 5 4.60 -1.92 7.88
N ASN A 6 3.34 -1.98 8.32
CA ASN A 6 2.99 -1.96 9.74
C ASN A 6 3.57 -3.15 10.54
N LEU A 7 3.96 -4.24 9.88
CA LEU A 7 4.66 -5.35 10.54
C LEU A 7 6.08 -5.00 10.99
N PHE A 8 6.67 -3.89 10.52
CA PHE A 8 8.05 -3.53 10.88
C PHE A 8 8.30 -2.02 10.95
N ARG A 9 7.23 -1.22 10.96
CA ARG A 9 7.23 0.24 11.07
C ARG A 9 6.03 0.66 11.91
N ASP A 10 6.28 1.56 12.86
CA ASP A 10 5.24 1.97 13.82
C ASP A 10 4.30 3.06 13.29
N ASN A 11 4.69 3.78 12.23
CA ASN A 11 4.00 4.98 11.75
C ASN A 11 3.66 4.90 10.25
N VAL A 12 2.79 3.96 9.87
CA VAL A 12 2.30 3.81 8.49
C VAL A 12 0.82 4.17 8.42
N HIS A 13 0.51 5.21 7.65
CA HIS A 13 -0.86 5.68 7.45
C HIS A 13 -1.30 5.38 6.02
N LEU A 14 -2.37 4.62 5.86
CA LEU A 14 -3.04 4.45 4.58
C LEU A 14 -3.98 5.62 4.37
N VAL A 15 -3.69 6.44 3.36
CA VAL A 15 -4.59 7.52 2.93
C VAL A 15 -5.53 6.97 1.86
N ASP A 16 -6.74 6.61 2.27
CA ASP A 16 -7.79 6.08 1.40
C ASP A 16 -9.12 6.77 1.75
N SER A 17 -9.51 7.75 0.93
CA SER A 17 -10.80 8.43 1.04
C SER A 17 -11.26 8.96 -0.30
N ALA A 18 -12.58 8.92 -0.53
CA ALA A 18 -13.21 9.56 -1.68
C ALA A 18 -13.38 11.08 -1.49
N SER A 19 -13.26 11.59 -0.25
CA SER A 19 -13.40 13.01 0.07
C SER A 19 -12.06 13.73 -0.01
N ALA A 20 -12.02 14.82 -0.77
CA ALA A 20 -10.81 15.64 -0.86
C ALA A 20 -10.43 16.26 0.51
N SER A 21 -11.41 16.66 1.33
CA SER A 21 -11.13 17.26 2.64
C SER A 21 -10.48 16.24 3.58
N GLU A 22 -11.01 15.02 3.63
CA GLU A 22 -10.49 13.95 4.48
C GLU A 22 -9.07 13.55 4.10
N ILE A 23 -8.74 13.52 2.80
CA ILE A 23 -7.36 13.29 2.35
C ILE A 23 -6.40 14.33 2.97
N PHE A 24 -6.76 15.61 2.92
CA PHE A 24 -5.91 16.66 3.51
C PHE A 24 -5.89 16.61 5.04
N GLU A 25 -7.00 16.25 5.68
CA GLU A 25 -7.09 16.05 7.13
C GLU A 25 -6.32 14.83 7.64
N GLN A 26 -6.07 13.82 6.80
CA GLN A 26 -5.18 12.72 7.16
C GLN A 26 -3.71 13.12 6.98
N MET A 27 -3.43 14.02 6.02
CA MET A 27 -2.07 14.38 5.62
C MET A 27 -1.56 15.68 6.25
N TYR A 28 -2.37 16.44 6.98
CA TYR A 28 -1.99 17.79 7.45
C TYR A 28 -0.72 17.83 8.33
N ARG A 29 -0.32 16.70 8.94
CA ARG A 29 0.87 16.58 9.78
C ARG A 29 2.14 16.21 9.02
N VAL A 30 2.05 15.93 7.72
CA VAL A 30 3.22 15.57 6.90
C VAL A 30 4.30 16.64 7.00
N THR A 31 5.53 16.18 7.21
CA THR A 31 6.76 16.95 7.35
C THR A 31 7.83 16.41 6.39
N LYS A 32 8.95 17.13 6.28
CA LYS A 32 10.11 16.71 5.47
C LYS A 32 10.74 15.37 5.89
N ASP A 33 10.49 14.93 7.13
CA ASP A 33 11.05 13.69 7.67
C ASP A 33 10.17 12.46 7.33
N ASP A 34 9.03 12.69 6.65
CA ASP A 34 8.11 11.65 6.21
C ASP A 34 8.39 11.17 4.78
N LEU A 35 7.92 9.95 4.50
CA LEU A 35 7.92 9.33 3.18
C LEU A 35 6.48 9.10 2.71
N CYS A 36 6.12 9.65 1.56
CA CYS A 36 4.86 9.37 0.88
C CYS A 36 5.09 8.40 -0.28
N ILE A 37 4.36 7.28 -0.28
CA ILE A 37 4.32 6.35 -1.40
C ILE A 37 2.99 6.55 -2.13
N ALA A 38 3.07 7.05 -3.36
CA ALA A 38 1.92 7.35 -4.20
C ALA A 38 1.77 6.30 -5.29
N ILE A 39 0.56 5.78 -5.47
CA ILE A 39 0.27 4.79 -6.52
C ILE A 39 -0.81 5.39 -7.42
N SER A 40 -0.51 5.59 -8.70
CA SER A 40 -1.49 6.12 -9.66
C SER A 40 -1.26 5.59 -11.07
N PHE A 41 -2.34 5.07 -11.66
CA PHE A 41 -2.40 4.44 -12.98
C PHE A 41 -3.40 5.20 -13.86
N PRO A 42 -3.49 4.91 -15.18
CA PRO A 42 -4.32 5.67 -16.12
C PRO A 42 -5.75 5.92 -15.63
N ARG A 43 -6.33 7.07 -16.04
CA ARG A 43 -7.44 7.76 -15.35
C ARG A 43 -6.99 8.40 -14.02
N TYR A 44 -5.79 9.02 -14.05
CA TYR A 44 -5.14 9.66 -12.91
C TYR A 44 -6.07 10.60 -12.14
N SER A 45 -6.30 10.29 -10.86
CA SER A 45 -7.17 11.10 -10.00
C SER A 45 -6.54 12.47 -9.71
N LYS A 46 -7.32 13.53 -9.94
CA LYS A 46 -6.94 14.90 -9.53
C LYS A 46 -6.71 15.00 -8.01
N GLN A 47 -7.43 14.21 -7.21
CA GLN A 47 -7.24 14.20 -5.75
C GLN A 47 -5.85 13.70 -5.39
N THR A 48 -5.40 12.57 -5.97
CA THR A 48 -4.05 12.03 -5.77
C THR A 48 -2.99 13.05 -6.20
N ILE A 49 -3.16 13.69 -7.36
CA ILE A 49 -2.21 14.69 -7.85
C ILE A 49 -2.12 15.88 -6.89
N ASN A 50 -3.26 16.39 -6.41
CA ASN A 50 -3.29 17.52 -5.48
C ASN A 50 -2.71 17.15 -4.10
N ALA A 51 -2.97 15.94 -3.61
CA ALA A 51 -2.37 15.43 -2.39
C ALA A 51 -0.84 15.36 -2.50
N LEU A 52 -0.31 14.88 -3.63
CA LEU A 52 1.14 14.83 -3.84
C LEU A 52 1.77 16.22 -3.95
N ARG A 53 1.07 17.19 -4.55
CA ARG A 53 1.52 18.59 -4.54
C ARG A 53 1.66 19.11 -3.11
N PHE A 54 0.65 18.86 -2.28
CA PHE A 54 0.69 19.24 -0.87
C PHE A 54 1.86 18.58 -0.12
N VAL A 55 2.09 17.28 -0.32
CA VAL A 55 3.23 16.55 0.29
C VAL A 55 4.57 17.15 -0.14
N ARG A 56 4.72 17.43 -1.43
CA ARG A 56 5.93 18.04 -2.00
C ARG A 56 6.16 19.44 -1.43
N ASP A 57 5.11 20.23 -1.29
CA ASP A 57 5.19 21.58 -0.74
C ASP A 57 5.58 21.56 0.76
N ARG A 58 5.32 20.45 1.47
CA ARG A 58 5.82 20.18 2.84
C ARG A 58 7.26 19.65 2.88
N GLY A 59 7.88 19.38 1.73
CA GLY A 59 9.26 18.90 1.61
C GLY A 59 9.45 17.42 1.94
N ALA A 60 8.37 16.64 2.07
CA ALA A 60 8.44 15.20 2.31
C ALA A 60 8.98 14.46 1.09
N THR A 61 9.59 13.29 1.33
CA THR A 61 10.09 12.45 0.24
C THR A 61 8.93 11.73 -0.45
N ILE A 62 8.89 11.73 -1.78
CA ILE A 62 7.84 11.09 -2.58
C ILE A 62 8.43 9.95 -3.42
N VAL A 63 7.89 8.75 -3.22
CA VAL A 63 8.06 7.60 -4.13
C VAL A 63 6.78 7.44 -4.93
N SER A 64 6.85 7.57 -6.25
CA SER A 64 5.69 7.37 -7.14
C SER A 64 5.77 6.05 -7.87
N ILE A 65 4.68 5.28 -7.85
CA ILE A 65 4.48 4.05 -8.59
C ILE A 65 3.40 4.28 -9.64
N THR A 66 3.75 4.12 -10.92
CA THR A 66 2.87 4.50 -12.03
C THR A 66 3.19 3.72 -13.30
N ASP A 67 2.42 3.92 -14.37
CA ASP A 67 2.56 3.21 -15.65
C ASP A 67 3.58 3.83 -16.61
N SER A 68 3.87 5.13 -16.48
CA SER A 68 4.82 5.84 -17.35
C SER A 68 5.52 7.02 -16.65
N ASP A 69 6.69 7.39 -17.18
CA ASP A 69 7.43 8.61 -16.80
C ASP A 69 6.73 9.90 -17.22
N SER A 70 5.80 9.81 -18.17
CA SER A 70 4.93 10.91 -18.59
C SER A 70 3.71 11.14 -17.68
N SER A 71 3.52 10.30 -16.66
CA SER A 71 2.35 10.43 -15.78
C SER A 71 2.40 11.71 -14.93
N PRO A 72 1.25 12.28 -14.52
CA PRO A 72 1.22 13.50 -13.73
C PRO A 72 1.97 13.40 -12.39
N ILE A 73 2.00 12.22 -11.77
CA ILE A 73 2.68 12.01 -10.49
C ILE A 73 4.19 11.78 -10.65
N ALA A 74 4.65 11.36 -11.83
CA ALA A 74 6.07 11.17 -12.10
C ALA A 74 6.87 12.48 -11.93
N ALA A 75 6.31 13.61 -12.37
CA ALA A 75 6.92 14.93 -12.22
C ALA A 75 6.98 15.45 -10.77
N LEU A 76 6.26 14.80 -9.84
CA LEU A 76 6.25 15.17 -8.42
C LEU A 76 7.18 14.27 -7.58
N ALA A 77 7.71 13.20 -8.16
CA ALA A 77 8.44 12.17 -7.44
C ALA A 77 9.91 12.54 -7.18
N ASN A 78 10.41 12.19 -5.99
CA ASN A 78 11.85 12.08 -5.74
C ASN A 78 12.39 10.77 -6.31
N HIS A 79 11.59 9.70 -6.21
CA HIS A 79 11.89 8.38 -6.74
C HIS A 79 10.72 7.87 -7.55
N LEU A 80 10.98 7.47 -8.80
CA LEU A 80 9.95 6.97 -9.71
C LEU A 80 10.15 5.48 -9.95
N LEU A 81 9.09 4.69 -9.75
CA LEU A 81 9.04 3.28 -10.10
C LEU A 81 7.96 3.09 -11.17
N VAL A 82 8.39 2.71 -12.37
CA VAL A 82 7.49 2.52 -13.50
C VAL A 82 7.17 1.03 -13.65
N ALA A 83 5.88 0.68 -13.61
CA ALA A 83 5.39 -0.66 -13.88
C ALA A 83 4.29 -0.55 -14.93
N ARG A 84 4.55 -1.04 -16.15
CA ARG A 84 3.56 -0.95 -17.23
C ARG A 84 2.30 -1.73 -16.88
N SER A 85 1.17 -1.03 -16.85
CA SER A 85 -0.15 -1.65 -16.89
C SER A 85 -0.53 -1.83 -18.36
N ASN A 86 -0.14 -2.95 -18.96
CA ASN A 86 -0.56 -3.24 -20.32
C ASN A 86 -2.07 -3.54 -20.31
N MET A 87 -2.80 -2.86 -21.17
CA MET A 87 -4.22 -3.09 -21.40
C MET A 87 -4.37 -4.41 -22.15
N VAL A 88 -4.74 -5.48 -21.42
CA VAL A 88 -4.98 -6.81 -22.03
C VAL A 88 -6.42 -6.89 -22.60
N SER A 89 -7.33 -6.00 -22.16
CA SER A 89 -8.73 -5.85 -22.61
C SER A 89 -9.37 -4.54 -22.07
N PHE A 90 -10.66 -4.50 -21.69
CA PHE A 90 -11.34 -3.37 -21.02
C PHE A 90 -10.76 -3.03 -19.62
N VAL A 91 -9.94 -3.92 -19.06
CA VAL A 91 -9.33 -3.79 -17.74
C VAL A 91 -7.81 -3.81 -17.89
N ASP A 92 -7.15 -2.90 -17.21
CA ASP A 92 -5.69 -2.83 -17.15
C ASP A 92 -5.12 -4.02 -16.38
N SER A 93 -4.02 -4.62 -16.87
CA SER A 93 -3.32 -5.64 -16.11
C SER A 93 -2.54 -5.00 -14.95
N LEU A 94 -2.87 -5.41 -13.72
CA LEU A 94 -2.16 -4.98 -12.51
C LEU A 94 -1.04 -5.94 -12.09
N VAL A 95 -0.70 -6.95 -12.91
CA VAL A 95 0.32 -7.94 -12.59
C VAL A 95 1.68 -7.28 -12.35
N ALA A 96 2.18 -6.51 -13.32
CA ALA A 96 3.47 -5.84 -13.17
C ALA A 96 3.49 -4.83 -11.99
N PRO A 97 2.47 -3.97 -11.81
CA PRO A 97 2.35 -3.13 -10.62
C PRO A 97 2.40 -3.89 -9.29
N LEU A 98 1.62 -4.97 -9.16
CA LEU A 98 1.56 -5.77 -7.93
C LEU A 98 2.87 -6.52 -7.67
N SER A 99 3.51 -7.06 -8.71
CA SER A 99 4.83 -7.69 -8.59
C SER A 99 5.89 -6.70 -8.10
N LEU A 100 5.90 -5.47 -8.63
CA LEU A 100 6.79 -4.41 -8.18
C LEU A 100 6.54 -4.05 -6.71
N ILE A 101 5.27 -3.91 -6.31
CA ILE A 101 4.87 -3.63 -4.94
C ILE A 101 5.37 -4.74 -3.99
N ASN A 102 5.18 -6.00 -4.36
CA ASN A 102 5.67 -7.13 -3.57
C ASN A 102 7.20 -7.14 -3.45
N ALA A 103 7.91 -6.87 -4.55
CA ALA A 103 9.37 -6.76 -4.54
C ALA A 103 9.85 -5.63 -3.62
N LEU A 104 9.17 -4.47 -3.64
CA LEU A 104 9.47 -3.33 -2.77
C LEU A 104 9.28 -3.68 -1.30
N ILE A 105 8.16 -4.32 -0.95
CA ILE A 105 7.87 -4.76 0.41
C ILE A 105 8.95 -5.75 0.88
N ALA A 106 9.25 -6.78 0.08
CA ALA A 106 10.25 -7.78 0.42
C ALA A 106 11.65 -7.17 0.61
N ALA A 107 12.05 -6.24 -0.27
CA ALA A 107 13.32 -5.53 -0.15
C ALA A 107 13.39 -4.67 1.12
N ALA A 108 12.31 -3.95 1.46
CA ALA A 108 12.24 -3.12 2.66
C ALA A 108 12.21 -3.94 3.96
N ALA A 109 11.57 -5.12 3.91
CA ALA A 109 11.48 -6.05 5.03
C ALA A 109 12.80 -6.79 5.30
N LYS A 110 13.67 -6.94 4.29
CA LYS A 110 14.89 -7.75 4.36
C LYS A 110 15.81 -7.40 5.55
N SER A 111 15.90 -6.13 5.93
CA SER A 111 16.73 -5.69 7.07
C SER A 111 16.09 -5.90 8.44
N ARG A 112 14.82 -6.31 8.49
CA ARG A 112 13.99 -6.47 9.69
C ARG A 112 13.21 -7.79 9.66
N SER A 113 13.80 -8.83 9.09
CA SER A 113 13.13 -10.12 8.89
C SER A 113 12.65 -10.75 10.20
N GLU A 114 13.40 -10.56 11.30
CA GLU A 114 13.01 -11.04 12.62
C GLU A 114 11.78 -10.29 13.17
N ASP A 115 11.78 -8.95 13.10
CA ASP A 115 10.62 -8.13 13.51
C ASP A 115 9.36 -8.53 12.75
N VAL A 116 9.48 -8.71 11.42
CA VAL A 116 8.36 -9.12 10.55
C VAL A 116 7.81 -10.47 10.98
N TYR A 117 8.68 -11.45 11.21
CA TYR A 117 8.27 -12.79 11.62
C TYR A 117 7.56 -12.77 12.99
N ASN A 118 8.15 -12.09 13.97
CA ASN A 118 7.60 -12.01 15.32
C ASN A 118 6.24 -11.29 15.34
N ASN A 119 6.13 -10.17 14.63
CA ASN A 119 4.89 -9.39 14.57
C ASN A 119 3.79 -10.13 13.79
N LEU A 120 4.14 -10.85 12.73
CA LEU A 120 3.19 -11.71 12.01
C LEU A 120 2.67 -12.82 12.92
N HIS A 121 3.56 -13.50 13.65
CA HIS A 121 3.17 -14.57 14.57
C HIS A 121 2.27 -14.07 15.72
N ALA A 122 2.54 -12.87 16.24
CA ALA A 122 1.70 -12.24 17.25
C ALA A 122 0.30 -11.94 16.70
N ILE A 123 0.21 -11.43 15.47
CA ILE A 123 -1.07 -11.17 14.79
C ILE A 123 -1.84 -12.47 14.53
N GLU A 124 -1.17 -13.52 14.05
CA GLU A 124 -1.78 -14.84 13.84
C GLU A 124 -2.32 -15.43 15.15
N THR A 125 -1.58 -15.28 16.25
CA THR A 125 -2.02 -15.71 17.58
C THR A 125 -3.29 -14.99 18.00
N ILE A 126 -3.35 -13.66 17.82
CA ILE A 126 -4.56 -12.86 18.09
C ILE A 126 -5.72 -13.31 17.20
N TRP A 127 -5.50 -13.50 15.90
CA TRP A 127 -6.55 -13.94 14.99
C TRP A 127 -7.12 -15.31 15.35
N ASN A 128 -6.26 -16.23 15.80
CA ASN A 128 -6.68 -17.54 16.29
C ASN A 128 -7.46 -17.42 17.61
N GLU A 129 -6.99 -16.61 18.56
CA GLU A 129 -7.68 -16.41 19.85
C GLU A 129 -9.09 -15.83 19.67
N TYR A 130 -9.25 -14.88 18.75
CA TYR A 130 -10.52 -14.20 18.50
C TYR A 130 -11.35 -14.83 17.36
N GLN A 131 -10.92 -15.96 16.79
CA GLN A 131 -11.62 -16.68 15.72
C GLN A 131 -11.97 -15.76 14.53
N VAL A 132 -11.01 -14.92 14.14
CA VAL A 132 -11.20 -13.93 13.06
C VAL A 132 -11.32 -14.61 11.69
N TYR A 133 -10.66 -15.76 11.54
CA TYR A 133 -10.70 -16.58 10.34
C TYR A 133 -11.13 -18.01 10.70
N GLN A 134 -11.85 -18.66 9.79
CA GLN A 134 -12.15 -20.09 9.91
C GLN A 134 -10.87 -20.90 9.83
N SER A 135 -10.76 -21.89 10.71
CA SER A 135 -9.71 -22.89 10.64
C SER A 135 -10.13 -23.97 9.63
N PRO A 136 -9.20 -24.59 8.90
CA PRO A 136 -9.52 -25.72 8.01
C PRO A 136 -10.21 -26.91 8.69
N GLN A 137 -10.24 -26.94 10.02
CA GLN A 137 -10.92 -27.95 10.84
C GLN A 137 -12.42 -27.65 11.03
N ASP A 138 -12.85 -26.42 10.81
CA ASP A 138 -14.26 -26.01 10.99
C ASP A 138 -15.16 -26.55 9.86
N ASP A 139 -14.57 -26.93 8.73
CA ASP A 139 -15.28 -27.50 7.56
C ASP A 139 -15.63 -28.99 7.73
N GLU A 140 -15.06 -29.69 8.72
CA GLU A 140 -15.28 -31.14 8.92
C GLU A 140 -16.47 -31.47 9.84
N GLU A 141 -16.98 -30.51 10.63
CA GLU A 141 -18.09 -30.75 11.58
C GLU A 141 -19.49 -30.52 11.00
N ASP A 142 -19.62 -29.83 9.85
CA ASP A 142 -20.93 -29.51 9.23
C ASP A 142 -21.38 -30.51 8.15
N GLY A 143 -20.66 -31.64 8.01
CA GLY A 143 -20.86 -32.65 6.96
C GLY A 143 -21.59 -33.94 7.37
N THR A 144 -22.05 -34.06 8.61
CA THR A 144 -22.77 -35.26 9.10
C THR A 144 -24.11 -34.90 9.73
N ASP A 145 -25.10 -34.62 8.90
CA ASP A 145 -26.51 -34.93 9.19
C ASP A 145 -27.30 -34.96 7.86
N ASP A 146 -27.36 -36.15 7.24
CA ASP A 146 -28.43 -36.59 6.33
C ASP A 146 -28.48 -38.13 6.27
#